data_AF-A0A6N8W0C3-F1
#
_entry.id   AF-A0A6N8W0C3-F1
#
_cell.length_a   1.000
_cell.length_b   1.000
_cell.length_c   1.000
_cell.angle_alpha   90.00
_cell.angle_beta   90.00
_cell.angle_gamma   90.00
#
_symmetry.space_group_name_H-M   'P 1'
#
loop_
_entity.id
_entity.type
_entity.pdbx_description
1 polymer ?
#
loop_
_entity_poly.entity_id
_entity_poly.type
_entity_poly.pdbx_seq_one_letter_code
_entity_poly.pdbx_strand_id
1 'polypeptide(L)'
;MKATYFADTDTLVLQFTQKLVEDYVDVGVGDLMELDANGELVKITIEHAEGRNILPGIEFEKLRGGTVELEQIDGRWVEYELVKVDT
;
A
#
# COMPACT_ATOMS: atom_id res chain seq x y z
N MET A 1 4.59 -9.78 2.63
CA MET A 1 3.63 -8.76 2.14
C MET A 1 4.29 -7.41 2.30
N LYS A 2 4.14 -6.52 1.31
CA LYS A 2 4.68 -5.16 1.38
C LYS A 2 3.53 -4.15 1.33
N ALA A 3 3.71 -3.04 2.00
CA ALA A 3 2.82 -1.90 1.88
C ALA A 3 3.65 -0.65 1.57
N THR A 4 3.14 0.20 0.70
CA THR A 4 3.78 1.47 0.36
C THR A 4 2.76 2.57 0.55
N TYR A 5 3.08 3.52 1.43
CA TYR A 5 2.25 4.69 1.66
C TYR A 5 2.84 5.91 0.96
N PHE A 6 2.00 6.59 0.18
CA PHE A 6 2.31 7.81 -0.56
C PHE A 6 1.58 8.98 0.12
N ALA A 7 2.32 9.75 0.92
CA ALA A 7 1.73 10.85 1.69
C ALA A 7 1.28 12.05 0.83
N ASP A 8 1.78 12.17 -0.40
CA ASP A 8 1.40 13.24 -1.33
C ASP A 8 0.00 13.06 -1.91
N THR A 9 -0.41 11.81 -2.12
CA THR A 9 -1.75 11.45 -2.65
C THR A 9 -2.66 10.82 -1.60
N ASP A 10 -2.20 10.69 -0.36
CA ASP A 10 -2.86 9.91 0.70
C ASP A 10 -3.31 8.52 0.20
N THR A 11 -2.35 7.78 -0.37
CA THR A 11 -2.63 6.49 -1.01
C THR A 11 -1.78 5.37 -0.40
N LEU A 12 -2.42 4.26 -0.08
CA LEU A 12 -1.77 3.04 0.37
C LEU A 12 -1.86 1.97 -0.72
N VAL A 13 -0.72 1.40 -1.09
CA VAL A 13 -0.64 0.21 -1.95
C VAL A 13 -0.24 -0.99 -1.11
N LEU A 14 -1.08 -2.03 -1.08
CA LEU A 14 -0.80 -3.32 -0.46
C LEU A 14 -0.41 -4.33 -1.53
N GLN A 15 0.85 -4.73 -1.57
CA GLN A 15 1.38 -5.70 -2.53
C GLN A 15 1.47 -7.11 -1.90
N PHE A 16 0.71 -8.05 -2.46
CA PHE A 16 0.65 -9.45 -1.99
C PHE A 16 1.60 -10.37 -2.75
N THR A 17 1.72 -10.19 -4.06
CA THR A 17 2.60 -11.01 -4.94
C THR A 17 3.46 -10.13 -5.84
N GLN A 18 4.40 -10.67 -6.59
CA GLN A 18 5.14 -9.92 -7.63
C GLN A 18 4.67 -10.26 -9.05
N LYS A 19 3.49 -10.87 -9.18
CA LYS A 19 2.92 -11.21 -10.48
C LYS A 19 2.47 -9.95 -11.22
N LEU A 20 2.26 -10.10 -12.53
CA LEU A 20 1.71 -9.04 -13.37
C LEU A 20 0.23 -8.83 -13.07
N VAL A 21 -0.19 -7.56 -13.09
CA VAL A 21 -1.60 -7.17 -13.05
C VAL A 21 -2.15 -7.25 -14.47
N GLU A 22 -3.24 -7.98 -14.64
CA GLU A 22 -3.91 -8.19 -15.92
C GLU A 22 -5.38 -7.72 -15.88
N ASP A 23 -5.96 -7.56 -14.69
CA ASP A 23 -7.32 -7.06 -14.52
C ASP A 23 -7.48 -6.18 -13.27
N TYR A 24 -8.53 -5.37 -13.25
CA TYR A 24 -8.81 -4.36 -12.25
C TYR A 24 -10.28 -4.41 -11.83
N VAL A 25 -10.54 -4.43 -10.53
CA VAL A 25 -11.89 -4.39 -9.96
C VAL A 25 -12.00 -3.18 -9.04
N ASP A 26 -12.84 -2.23 -9.41
CA ASP A 26 -13.25 -1.13 -8.53
C ASP A 26 -14.08 -1.70 -7.40
N VAL A 27 -13.61 -1.51 -6.17
CA VAL A 27 -14.25 -2.03 -4.95
C VAL A 27 -14.82 -0.94 -4.06
N GLY A 28 -14.88 0.30 -4.55
CA GLY A 28 -15.51 1.41 -3.85
C GLY A 28 -14.64 2.67 -3.83
N VAL A 29 -14.70 3.41 -2.72
CA VAL A 29 -14.26 4.81 -2.55
C VAL A 29 -12.79 5.07 -2.94
N GLY A 30 -12.50 5.07 -4.24
CA GLY A 30 -11.15 5.14 -4.81
C GLY A 30 -10.33 3.85 -4.67
N ASP A 31 -10.93 2.76 -4.21
CA ASP A 31 -10.20 1.53 -3.88
C ASP A 31 -10.22 0.55 -5.07
N LEU A 32 -9.05 0.02 -5.42
CA LEU A 32 -8.87 -0.86 -6.58
C LEU A 32 -8.24 -2.18 -6.17
N MET A 33 -8.87 -3.29 -6.53
CA MET A 33 -8.26 -4.62 -6.49
C MET A 33 -7.64 -4.94 -7.85
N GLU A 34 -6.40 -5.39 -7.82
CA GLU A 34 -5.62 -5.67 -9.02
C GLU A 34 -5.29 -7.16 -9.07
N LEU A 35 -5.72 -7.83 -10.14
CA LEU A 35 -5.71 -9.29 -10.26
C LEU A 35 -4.75 -9.75 -11.35
N ASP A 36 -4.22 -10.97 -11.21
CA ASP A 36 -3.45 -11.64 -12.26
C ASP A 36 -4.36 -12.31 -13.31
N ALA A 37 -3.74 -12.93 -14.33
CA ALA A 37 -4.46 -13.63 -15.41
C ALA A 37 -5.40 -14.76 -14.94
N ASN A 38 -5.23 -15.26 -13.71
CA ASN A 38 -6.07 -16.31 -13.12
C ASN A 38 -7.15 -15.74 -12.18
N GLY A 39 -7.22 -14.41 -12.04
CA GLY A 39 -8.10 -13.74 -11.08
C GLY A 39 -7.57 -13.76 -9.64
N GLU A 40 -6.29 -14.08 -9.43
CA GLU A 40 -5.68 -14.05 -8.09
C GLU A 40 -5.24 -12.63 -7.72
N LEU A 41 -5.39 -12.26 -6.44
CA LEU A 41 -5.04 -10.93 -5.96
C LEU A 41 -3.53 -10.67 -6.04
N VAL A 42 -3.16 -9.59 -6.74
CA VAL A 42 -1.78 -9.11 -6.87
C VAL A 42 -1.52 -7.98 -5.88
N LYS A 43 -2.35 -6.93 -5.93
CA LYS A 43 -2.26 -5.78 -5.02
C LYS A 43 -3.61 -5.09 -4.83
N ILE A 44 -3.69 -4.24 -3.82
CA ILE A 44 -4.82 -3.34 -3.59
C ILE A 44 -4.28 -1.91 -3.49
N THR A 45 -4.91 -0.99 -4.21
CA THR A 45 -4.69 0.45 -4.04
C THR A 45 -5.85 1.03 -3.23
N ILE A 46 -5.55 1.78 -2.17
CA ILE A 46 -6.53 2.36 -1.24
C ILE A 46 -6.26 3.86 -1.13
N GLU A 47 -7.22 4.67 -1.55
CA GLU A 47 -7.16 6.13 -1.41
C GLU A 47 -7.69 6.60 -0.05
N HIS A 48 -7.32 7.81 0.36
CA HIS A 48 -7.76 8.41 1.62
C HIS A 48 -7.39 7.55 2.84
N ALA A 49 -6.13 7.10 2.92
CA ALA A 49 -5.67 6.12 3.91
C ALA A 49 -5.45 6.72 5.32
N GLU A 50 -5.13 8.02 5.46
CA GLU A 50 -4.87 8.69 6.76
C GLU A 50 -5.99 8.44 7.79
N GLY A 51 -7.25 8.45 7.35
CA GLY A 51 -8.42 8.29 8.22
C GLY A 51 -8.89 6.84 8.42
N ARG A 52 -8.21 5.85 7.84
CA ARG A 52 -8.66 4.45 7.80
C ARG A 52 -7.72 3.55 8.62
N ASN A 53 -8.28 2.70 9.49
CA ASN A 53 -7.51 1.71 10.24
C ASN A 53 -7.23 0.44 9.39
N ILE A 54 -6.46 0.60 8.32
CA ILE A 54 -6.20 -0.47 7.33
C ILE A 54 -5.15 -1.46 7.85
N LEU A 55 -4.04 -0.92 8.37
CA LEU A 55 -2.93 -1.71 8.90
C LEU A 55 -2.88 -1.58 10.42
N PRO A 56 -3.15 -2.67 11.18
CA PRO A 56 -3.14 -2.62 12.64
C PRO A 56 -1.81 -2.10 13.19
N GLY A 57 -1.90 -1.06 14.03
CA GLY A 57 -0.73 -0.45 14.66
C GLY A 57 0.00 0.58 13.81
N ILE A 58 -0.47 0.88 12.61
CA ILE A 58 0.05 1.94 11.74
C ILE A 58 -0.96 3.10 11.70
N GLU A 59 -0.48 4.30 12.00
CA GLU A 59 -1.26 5.54 11.86
C GLU A 59 -0.64 6.35 10.71
N PHE A 60 -1.24 6.31 9.53
CA PHE A 60 -0.68 6.94 8.32
C PHE A 60 -0.55 8.46 8.44
N GLU A 61 -1.42 9.12 9.22
CA GLU A 61 -1.30 10.56 9.52
C GLU A 61 0.05 10.93 10.18
N LYS A 62 0.72 9.97 10.85
CA LYS A 62 2.04 10.18 11.45
C LYS A 62 3.19 9.97 10.47
N LEU A 63 2.94 9.36 9.32
CA LEU A 63 3.94 9.03 8.29
C LEU A 63 4.13 10.17 7.26
N ARG A 64 3.85 11.41 7.68
CA ARG A 64 3.94 12.59 6.81
C ARG A 64 5.37 12.86 6.38
N GLY A 65 5.56 13.18 5.10
CA GLY A 65 6.82 13.72 4.59
C GLY A 65 7.42 13.01 3.38
N GLY A 66 6.82 11.92 2.90
CA GLY A 66 7.31 11.22 1.72
C GLY A 66 6.64 9.89 1.44
N THR A 67 7.39 8.98 0.82
CA THR A 67 6.97 7.59 0.59
C THR A 67 7.54 6.71 1.68
N VAL A 68 6.68 5.97 2.37
CA VAL A 68 7.09 5.02 3.41
C VAL A 68 6.85 3.60 2.91
N GLU A 69 7.88 2.76 2.98
CA GLU A 69 7.73 1.34 2.73
C GLU A 69 7.62 0.58 4.05
N LEU A 70 6.69 -0.36 4.10
CA LEU A 70 6.44 -1.23 5.23
C LEU A 70 6.55 -2.68 4.76
N GLU A 71 7.27 -3.51 5.50
CA GLU A 71 7.31 -4.95 5.27
C GLU A 71 6.72 -5.70 6.46
N GLN A 72 5.87 -6.68 6.19
CA GLN A 72 5.36 -7.55 7.24
C GLN A 72 6.31 -8.72 7.48
N ILE A 73 6.89 -8.79 8.67
CA ILE A 73 7.81 -9.83 9.14
C ILE A 73 7.24 -10.43 10.43
N ASP A 74 7.01 -11.74 10.47
CA ASP A 74 6.44 -12.46 11.62
C ASP A 74 5.17 -11.80 12.21
N GLY A 75 4.30 -11.30 11.33
CA GLY A 75 3.04 -10.65 11.70
C GLY A 75 3.17 -9.22 12.20
N ARG A 76 4.37 -8.62 12.17
CA ARG A 76 4.63 -7.23 12.56
C ARG A 76 5.04 -6.39 11.36
N TRP A 77 4.64 -5.12 11.37
CA TRP A 77 5.06 -4.15 10.38
C TRP A 77 6.42 -3.55 10.76
N VAL A 78 7.35 -3.55 9.81
CA VAL A 78 8.65 -2.90 9.91
C VAL A 78 8.71 -1.76 8.90
N GLU A 79 9.02 -0.56 9.38
CA GLU A 79 9.07 0.67 8.60
C GLU A 79 10.46 0.92 8.01
N TYR A 80 10.49 1.28 6.74
CA TYR A 80 11.67 1.74 6.01
C TYR A 80 11.34 3.13 5.43
N GLU A 81 11.95 4.16 5.98
CA GLU A 81 11.85 5.50 5.42
C GLU A 81 12.73 5.57 4.17
N LEU A 82 12.11 5.76 3.00
CA LEU A 82 12.84 6.00 1.77
C LEU A 82 13.33 7.44 1.80
N VAL A 83 14.59 7.63 2.18
CA VAL A 83 15.27 8.92 1.98
C VAL A 83 15.34 9.15 0.48
N LYS A 84 14.62 10.17 -0.03
CA LYS A 84 14.84 10.67 -1.39
C LYS A 84 16.32 11.04 -1.50
N VAL A 85 17.07 10.22 -2.22
CA VAL A 85 18.41 10.60 -2.66
C VAL A 85 18.17 11.55 -3.83
N ASP A 86 18.31 12.85 -3.58
CA ASP A 86 18.36 13.84 -4.65
C ASP A 86 19.58 13.50 -5.54
N THR A 87 19.31 12.91 -6.71
CA THR A 87 20.29 12.67 -7.79
C THR A 87 20.22 13.75 -8.85
#